data_AF-A0A5R2MY90-F1
#
_entry.id   AF-A0A5R2MY90-F1
#
_cell.length_a   1.000
_cell.length_b   1.000
_cell.length_c   1.000
_cell.angle_alpha   90.00
_cell.angle_beta   90.00
_cell.angle_gamma   90.00
#
_symmetry.space_group_name_H-M   'P 1'
#
loop_
_entity.id
_entity.type
_entity.pdbx_description
1 polymer ?
#
loop_
_entity_poly.entity_id
_entity_poly.type
_entity_poly.pdbx_seq_one_letter_code
_entity_poly.pdbx_strand_id
1 'polypeptide(L)'
;NGACRPVRPKPEQCTIRGQVHDADGYCVCPRGTELRDGACRQIRPKPQQCRIPGQFRNADGDCVCPQGTEGRNGACRPVRPKPEQCTIRGQVHNADGDCVCPQGTEVRDGACRPVRPQPD
;
A
#
# COMPACT_ATOMS: atom_id res chain seq x y z
N ASN A 1 21.65 -27.64 -25.43
CA ASN A 1 20.69 -27.51 -24.31
C ASN A 1 19.74 -26.35 -24.55
N GLY A 2 18.69 -26.55 -25.35
CA GLY A 2 17.63 -25.56 -25.57
C GLY A 2 16.29 -26.16 -25.16
N ALA A 3 15.75 -25.76 -24.02
CA ALA A 3 14.44 -26.23 -23.57
C ALA A 3 13.35 -25.43 -24.29
N CYS A 4 12.58 -26.08 -25.18
CA CYS A 4 11.39 -25.50 -25.77
C CYS A 4 10.35 -25.23 -24.67
N ARG A 5 10.19 -23.96 -24.28
CA ARG A 5 9.11 -23.56 -23.36
C ARG A 5 7.78 -23.62 -24.13
N PRO A 6 6.72 -24.24 -23.57
CA PRO A 6 5.41 -24.20 -24.21
C PRO A 6 4.92 -22.75 -24.31
N VAL A 7 4.57 -22.33 -25.53
CA VAL A 7 3.91 -21.05 -25.76
C VAL A 7 2.52 -21.15 -25.14
N ARG A 8 2.23 -20.33 -24.13
CA ARG A 8 0.88 -20.28 -23.56
C ARG A 8 -0.09 -19.78 -24.65
N PRO A 9 -1.28 -20.38 -24.81
CA PRO A 9 -2.27 -19.86 -25.74
C PRO A 9 -2.60 -18.41 -25.38
N LYS A 10 -2.62 -17.54 -26.38
CA LYS A 10 -3.00 -16.13 -26.22
C LYS A 10 -4.51 -16.07 -25.95
N PRO A 11 -4.97 -15.24 -25.01
CA PRO A 11 -6.40 -15.17 -24.68
C PRO A 11 -7.20 -14.62 -25.87
N GLU A 12 -8.26 -15.34 -26.27
CA GLU A 12 -9.14 -14.92 -27.38
C GLU A 12 -9.83 -13.59 -27.09
N GLN A 13 -10.11 -13.29 -25.81
CA GLN A 13 -10.76 -12.06 -25.37
C GLN A 13 -10.05 -11.48 -24.13
N CYS A 14 -9.93 -10.16 -24.07
CA CYS A 14 -9.39 -9.46 -22.91
C CYS A 14 -10.51 -9.21 -21.89
N THR A 15 -10.40 -9.84 -20.71
CA THR A 15 -11.43 -9.78 -19.65
C THR A 15 -11.35 -8.53 -18.78
N ILE A 16 -10.18 -7.89 -18.73
CA ILE A 16 -9.97 -6.63 -18.00
C ILE A 16 -10.55 -5.47 -18.81
N ARG A 17 -11.44 -4.68 -18.17
CA ARG A 17 -12.13 -3.57 -18.82
C ARG A 17 -11.14 -2.57 -19.44
N GLY A 18 -11.24 -2.37 -20.75
CA GLY A 18 -10.44 -1.41 -21.50
C GLY A 18 -9.09 -1.93 -21.99
N GLN A 19 -8.76 -3.21 -21.77
CA GLN A 19 -7.66 -3.84 -22.49
C GLN A 19 -8.01 -4.06 -23.96
N VAL A 20 -6.98 -4.07 -24.81
CA VAL A 20 -7.04 -4.39 -26.23
C VAL A 20 -5.93 -5.38 -26.56
N HIS A 21 -6.09 -6.15 -27.64
CA HIS A 21 -4.99 -6.93 -28.19
C HIS A 21 -3.95 -6.00 -28.85
N ASP A 22 -2.67 -6.23 -28.59
CA ASP A 22 -1.57 -5.63 -29.35
C ASP A 22 -1.34 -6.36 -30.69
N ALA A 23 -0.33 -5.93 -31.45
CA ALA A 23 0.04 -6.54 -32.73
C ALA A 23 0.46 -8.02 -32.60
N ASP A 24 0.90 -8.44 -31.42
CA ASP A 24 1.23 -9.82 -31.09
C ASP A 24 0.03 -10.60 -30.52
N GLY A 25 -1.13 -9.98 -30.29
CA GLY A 25 -2.29 -10.63 -29.69
C GLY A 25 -2.19 -10.85 -28.18
N TYR A 26 -1.41 -10.02 -27.46
CA TYR A 26 -1.47 -9.94 -25.99
C TYR A 26 -2.44 -8.85 -25.55
N CYS A 27 -3.16 -9.11 -24.45
CA CYS A 27 -4.04 -8.13 -23.84
C CYS A 27 -3.25 -7.07 -23.07
N VAL A 28 -3.23 -5.84 -23.59
CA VAL A 28 -2.51 -4.69 -23.05
C VAL A 28 -3.46 -3.52 -22.78
N CYS A 29 -3.07 -2.60 -21.91
CA CYS A 29 -3.76 -1.31 -21.81
C CYS A 29 -3.31 -0.39 -22.96
N PRO A 30 -4.24 0.33 -23.63
CA PRO A 30 -3.90 1.22 -24.74
C PRO A 30 -2.98 2.38 -24.30
N ARG A 31 -2.26 2.97 -25.27
CA ARG A 31 -1.31 4.08 -25.02
C ARG A 31 -1.96 5.21 -24.21
N GLY A 32 -1.25 5.70 -23.20
CA GLY A 32 -1.77 6.72 -22.27
C GLY A 32 -2.66 6.17 -21.15
N THR A 33 -2.82 4.85 -21.04
CA THR A 33 -3.55 4.20 -19.95
C THR A 33 -2.69 3.17 -19.22
N GLU A 34 -2.98 2.95 -17.95
CA GLU A 34 -2.34 1.98 -17.06
C GLU A 34 -3.40 1.06 -16.43
N LEU A 35 -3.00 -0.14 -16.01
CA LEU A 35 -3.90 -1.04 -15.28
C LEU A 35 -4.07 -0.54 -13.84
N ARG A 36 -5.26 -0.07 -13.50
CA ARG A 36 -5.57 0.47 -12.18
C ARG A 36 -6.98 0.11 -11.73
N ASP A 37 -7.09 -0.47 -10.54
CA ASP A 37 -8.34 -0.93 -9.92
C ASP A 37 -9.16 -1.84 -10.87
N GLY A 38 -8.50 -2.83 -11.49
CA GLY A 38 -9.13 -3.83 -12.36
C GLY A 38 -9.57 -3.33 -13.74
N ALA A 39 -9.14 -2.14 -14.17
CA ALA A 39 -9.44 -1.59 -15.50
C ALA A 39 -8.25 -0.79 -16.06
N CYS A 40 -8.18 -0.64 -17.38
CA CYS A 40 -7.27 0.33 -17.99
C CYS A 40 -7.83 1.74 -17.78
N ARG A 41 -7.07 2.61 -17.12
CA ARG A 41 -7.45 3.99 -16.78
C ARG A 41 -6.39 4.95 -17.29
N GLN A 42 -6.79 6.17 -17.68
CA GLN A 42 -5.83 7.19 -18.10
C GLN A 42 -4.77 7.44 -17.03
N ILE A 43 -3.51 7.47 -17.46
CA ILE A 43 -2.38 7.87 -16.63
C ILE A 43 -2.61 9.32 -16.22
N ARG A 44 -2.75 9.57 -14.92
CA ARG A 44 -2.95 10.94 -14.42
C ARG A 44 -1.60 11.65 -14.37
N PRO A 45 -1.51 12.92 -14.82
CA PRO A 45 -0.26 13.67 -14.69
C PRO A 45 0.09 13.82 -13.20
N LYS A 46 1.37 13.55 -12.87
CA LYS A 46 1.89 13.77 -11.52
C LYS A 46 1.79 15.25 -11.15
N PRO A 47 1.50 15.60 -9.88
CA PRO A 47 1.32 16.98 -9.47
C PRO A 47 2.60 17.81 -9.70
N GLN A 48 2.43 19.02 -10.26
CA GLN A 48 3.54 19.97 -10.43
C GLN A 48 4.01 20.57 -9.10
N GLN A 49 3.11 20.66 -8.11
CA GLN A 49 3.37 21.19 -6.78
C GLN A 49 2.78 20.25 -5.71
N CYS A 50 3.54 20.01 -4.64
CA CYS A 50 3.10 19.19 -3.53
C CYS A 50 2.26 20.03 -2.55
N ARG A 51 1.06 19.54 -2.21
CA ARG A 51 0.08 20.28 -1.40
C ARG A 51 0.25 20.10 0.11
N ILE A 52 0.96 19.05 0.52
CA ILE A 52 1.22 18.72 1.93
C ILE A 52 2.50 19.46 2.35
N PRO A 53 2.48 20.33 3.38
CA PRO A 53 3.68 20.99 3.88
C PRO A 53 4.80 20.01 4.23
N GLY A 54 6.01 20.33 3.77
CA GLY A 54 7.20 19.50 3.94
C GLY A 54 7.38 18.40 2.89
N GLN A 55 6.43 18.18 1.98
CA GLN A 55 6.67 17.31 0.81
C GLN A 55 7.51 18.00 -0.26
N PHE A 56 8.27 17.21 -1.01
CA PHE A 56 8.99 17.62 -2.21
C PHE A 56 8.76 16.60 -3.34
N ARG A 57 9.09 16.97 -4.58
CA ARG A 57 9.03 16.06 -5.72
C ARG A 57 10.32 15.25 -5.81
N ASN A 58 10.22 13.92 -5.83
CA ASN A 58 11.35 13.04 -6.12
C ASN A 58 11.72 13.06 -7.63
N ALA A 59 12.73 12.29 -8.02
CA ALA A 59 13.17 12.18 -9.42
C ALA A 59 12.05 11.69 -10.37
N ASP A 60 11.20 10.77 -9.90
CA ASP A 60 10.03 10.26 -10.64
C ASP A 60 8.88 11.29 -10.72
N GLY A 61 8.98 12.39 -9.98
CA GLY A 61 8.00 13.47 -9.94
C GLY A 61 6.84 13.29 -8.94
N ASP A 62 6.92 12.29 -8.07
CA ASP A 62 5.96 12.03 -6.99
C ASP A 62 6.23 12.91 -5.77
N CYS A 63 5.16 13.30 -5.08
CA CYS A 63 5.23 14.08 -3.85
C CYS A 63 5.46 13.17 -2.64
N VAL A 64 6.66 13.25 -2.07
CA VAL A 64 7.12 12.41 -0.95
C VAL A 64 7.60 13.26 0.22
N CYS A 65 7.56 12.69 1.42
CA CYS A 65 8.18 13.30 2.60
C CYS A 65 9.70 13.01 2.61
N PRO A 66 10.54 13.92 3.15
CA PRO A 66 11.98 13.68 3.29
C PRO A 66 12.29 12.48 4.20
N GLN A 67 13.47 11.88 3.99
CA GLN A 67 13.93 10.74 4.77
C GLN A 67 13.88 11.04 6.28
N GLY A 68 13.40 10.07 7.08
CA GLY A 68 13.16 10.26 8.51
C GLY A 68 11.87 11.01 8.85
N THR A 69 11.01 11.31 7.87
CA THR A 69 9.69 11.92 8.10
C THR A 69 8.57 11.15 7.38
N GLU A 70 7.36 11.23 7.93
CA GLU A 70 6.14 10.60 7.42
C GLU A 70 4.99 11.61 7.31
N GLY A 71 3.99 11.33 6.47
CA GLY A 71 2.80 12.16 6.35
C GLY A 71 1.85 11.96 7.54
N ARG A 72 1.83 12.89 8.48
CA ARG A 72 1.01 12.82 9.71
C ARG A 72 0.28 14.13 9.98
N ASN A 73 -1.05 14.07 10.10
CA ASN A 73 -1.95 15.22 10.27
C ASN A 73 -1.77 16.29 9.18
N GLY A 74 -1.74 15.86 7.91
CA GLY A 74 -1.68 16.76 6.76
C GLY A 74 -0.33 17.48 6.55
N ALA A 75 0.76 17.05 7.19
CA ALA A 75 2.12 17.57 7.00
C ALA A 75 3.15 16.45 7.12
N CYS A 76 4.34 16.61 6.54
CA CYS A 76 5.48 15.75 6.84
C CYS A 76 6.00 16.05 8.25
N ARG A 77 6.15 15.02 9.09
CA ARG A 77 6.63 15.12 10.48
C ARG A 77 7.68 14.06 10.74
N PRO A 78 8.65 14.29 11.65
CA PRO A 78 9.62 13.26 12.05
C PRO A 78 8.93 11.95 12.43
N VAL A 79 9.44 10.84 11.89
CA VAL A 79 9.01 9.50 12.32
C VAL A 79 9.31 9.39 13.80
N ARG A 80 8.29 9.02 14.59
CA ARG A 80 8.49 8.81 16.03
C ARG A 80 9.21 7.48 16.23
N PRO A 81 10.24 7.41 17.11
CA PRO A 81 10.80 6.12 17.49
C PRO A 81 9.68 5.26 18.09
N LYS A 82 9.68 3.97 17.74
CA LYS A 82 8.79 3.01 18.38
C LYS A 82 9.23 2.84 19.84
N PRO A 83 8.30 2.68 20.79
CA PRO A 83 8.68 2.53 22.20
C PRO A 83 9.53 1.27 22.39
N GLU A 84 10.68 1.40 23.05
CA GLU A 84 11.56 0.26 23.34
C GLU A 84 10.88 -0.79 24.23
N GLN A 85 9.96 -0.35 25.10
CA GLN A 85 9.21 -1.19 26.02
C GLN A 85 7.72 -0.84 25.96
N CYS A 86 6.87 -1.86 25.93
CA CYS A 86 5.43 -1.67 26.02
C CYS A 86 5.01 -1.45 27.47
N THR A 87 4.49 -0.25 27.77
CA THR A 87 4.17 0.18 29.14
C THR A 87 2.81 -0.31 29.65
N ILE A 88 1.88 -0.65 28.74
CA ILE A 88 0.58 -1.24 29.09
C ILE A 88 0.77 -2.73 29.36
N ARG A 89 0.30 -3.19 30.53
CA ARG A 89 0.51 -4.58 30.97
C ARG A 89 -0.09 -5.57 29.97
N GLY A 90 0.75 -6.48 29.45
CA GLY A 90 0.34 -7.52 28.51
C GLY A 90 0.36 -7.10 27.04
N GLN A 91 0.79 -5.87 26.71
CA GLN A 91 1.16 -5.55 25.33
C GLN A 91 2.47 -6.23 24.95
N VAL A 92 2.62 -6.51 23.66
CA VAL A 92 3.83 -7.03 23.02
C VAL A 92 4.12 -6.22 21.76
N HIS A 93 5.37 -6.17 21.31
CA HIS A 93 5.71 -5.67 19.99
C HIS A 93 5.15 -6.62 18.91
N ASN A 94 4.49 -6.07 17.90
CA ASN A 94 4.19 -6.80 16.67
C ASN A 94 5.43 -6.86 15.74
N ALA A 95 5.27 -7.24 14.47
CA ALA A 95 6.37 -7.32 13.51
C ALA A 95 6.98 -5.96 13.10
N ASP A 96 6.27 -4.85 13.32
CA ASP A 96 6.61 -3.54 12.77
C ASP A 96 7.62 -2.67 13.56
N GLY A 97 7.99 -2.86 14.84
CA GLY A 97 7.24 -3.43 15.95
C GLY A 97 6.55 -2.35 16.79
N ASP A 98 5.22 -2.26 16.72
CA ASP A 98 4.36 -1.42 17.56
C ASP A 98 3.83 -2.21 18.77
N CYS A 99 3.60 -1.53 19.89
CA CYS A 99 3.01 -2.16 21.08
C CYS A 99 1.51 -2.40 20.90
N VAL A 100 1.14 -3.68 20.78
CA VAL A 100 -0.24 -4.13 20.57
C VAL A 100 -0.66 -5.12 21.65
N CYS A 101 -1.97 -5.24 21.88
CA CYS A 101 -2.50 -6.36 22.64
C CYS A 101 -2.54 -7.63 21.77
N PRO A 102 -2.20 -8.82 22.30
CA PRO A 102 -2.32 -10.09 21.58
C PRO A 102 -3.73 -10.33 21.00
N GLN A 103 -3.82 -11.16 19.96
CA GLN A 103 -5.10 -11.50 19.33
C GLN A 103 -6.13 -11.99 20.35
N GLY A 104 -7.36 -11.47 20.25
CA GLY A 104 -8.43 -11.75 21.21
C GLY A 104 -8.38 -10.93 22.50
N THR A 105 -7.46 -9.95 22.62
CA THR A 105 -7.38 -9.04 23.76
C THR A 105 -7.39 -7.56 23.35
N GLU A 106 -7.90 -6.71 24.25
CA GLU A 106 -8.05 -5.25 24.09
C GLU A 106 -7.53 -4.52 25.33
N VAL A 107 -7.15 -3.25 25.21
CA VAL A 107 -6.69 -2.44 26.35
C VAL A 107 -7.88 -2.05 27.23
N ARG A 108 -7.95 -2.61 28.45
CA ARG A 108 -8.96 -2.30 29.47
C ARG A 108 -8.32 -2.14 30.84
N ASP A 109 -8.67 -1.05 31.51
CA ASP A 109 -8.13 -0.67 32.82
C ASP A 109 -6.59 -0.71 32.88
N GLY A 110 -5.93 -0.21 31.82
CA GLY A 110 -4.46 -0.16 31.73
C GLY A 110 -3.76 -1.50 31.46
N ALA A 111 -4.48 -2.55 31.08
CA ALA A 111 -3.92 -3.85 30.71
C ALA A 111 -4.62 -4.46 29.49
N CYS A 112 -3.92 -5.33 28.75
CA CYS A 112 -4.56 -6.18 27.76
C CYS A 112 -5.42 -7.24 28.46
N ARG A 113 -6.71 -7.28 28.13
CA ARG A 113 -7.68 -8.24 28.69
C ARG A 113 -8.47 -8.90 27.56
N PRO A 114 -8.98 -10.14 27.74
CA PRO A 114 -9.82 -10.78 26.73
C PRO A 114 -10.98 -9.87 26.32
N VAL A 115 -11.18 -9.74 25.01
CA VAL A 115 -12.38 -9.08 24.46
C VAL A 115 -13.57 -9.88 24.99
N ARG A 116 -14.45 -9.21 25.75
CA ARG A 116 -15.70 -9.85 26.17
C ARG A 116 -16.64 -9.83 24.98
N PRO A 117 -17.34 -10.93 24.66
CA PRO A 117 -18.48 -10.84 23.74
C PRO A 117 -19.45 -9.79 24.29
N GLN A 118 -19.96 -8.93 23.42
CA GLN A 118 -21.14 -8.15 23.75
C GLN A 118 -22.28 -9.15 23.91
N PRO A 119 -23.08 -9.09 24.99
CA PRO A 119 -24.36 -9.78 25.01
C PRO A 119 -25.26 -9.12 23.95
N ASP A 120 -25.80 -9.93 23.05
CA ASP A 120 -26.88 -9.57 22.13
C ASP A 120 -28.18 -9.20 22.89
#